data_AF-A0A2E9X8Z3-F1
#
_entry.id   AF-A0A2E9X8Z3-F1
#
_cell.length_a   1.000
_cell.length_b   1.000
_cell.length_c   1.000
_cell.angle_alpha   90.00
_cell.angle_beta   90.00
_cell.angle_gamma   90.00
#
_symmetry.space_group_name_H-M   'P 1'
#
loop_
_entity.id
_entity.type
_entity.pdbx_description
1 polymer ?
#
loop_
_entity_poly.entity_id
_entity_poly.type
_entity_poly.pdbx_seq_one_letter_code
_entity_poly.pdbx_strand_id
1 'polypeptide(L)'
;MATQQHIVSSYDTELEHLNETIMQMGGIAGSQLDQAMKSVLKRDSAMAKEVVESDYKVDDLEHEVATFTVRLLALRQPMAVDLRNIVAALKISSDIERIADYASNVAKRSIALSRFPEIKLVRTLPLMGRQVQQMFKDVLDAYAQRNAEKAMQVWESDEEVDEMYTSLFRELLTYMMEDPRSITVCTLLLFMGKNLERAGDHITNISENIYFLVHGKPVYQDRPKFEESYYRVMKQAEDNAATESGKIAKKGAKKAPRKKSTKK
;
A
#
# COMPACT_ATOMS: atom_id res chain seq x y z
N MET A 1 -12.56 -42.17 24.73
CA MET A 1 -13.40 -41.08 24.20
C MET A 1 -13.04 -39.73 24.79
N ALA A 2 -12.87 -39.59 26.12
CA ALA A 2 -12.46 -38.32 26.75
C ALA A 2 -11.12 -37.75 26.20
N THR A 3 -10.09 -38.58 26.00
CA THR A 3 -8.77 -38.12 25.51
C THR A 3 -8.83 -37.57 24.08
N GLN A 4 -9.68 -38.15 23.23
CA GLN A 4 -9.83 -37.72 21.83
C GLN A 4 -10.62 -36.41 21.73
N GLN A 5 -11.63 -36.24 22.61
CA GLN A 5 -12.35 -34.98 22.79
C GLN A 5 -11.43 -33.85 23.31
N HIS A 6 -10.54 -34.14 24.25
CA HIS A 6 -9.55 -33.16 24.75
C HIS A 6 -8.51 -32.77 23.70
N ILE A 7 -8.07 -33.70 22.84
CA ILE A 7 -7.11 -33.44 21.76
C ILE A 7 -7.71 -32.54 20.67
N VAL A 8 -8.98 -32.78 20.30
CA VAL A 8 -9.70 -31.96 19.31
C VAL A 8 -10.00 -30.56 19.86
N SER A 9 -10.52 -30.46 21.10
CA SER A 9 -10.75 -29.16 21.74
C SER A 9 -9.48 -28.34 21.90
N SER A 10 -8.35 -28.97 22.22
CA SER A 10 -7.05 -28.28 22.30
C SER A 10 -6.58 -27.77 20.94
N TYR A 11 -6.92 -28.44 19.84
CA TYR A 11 -6.52 -28.05 18.50
C TYR A 11 -7.37 -26.88 17.97
N ASP A 12 -8.67 -26.89 18.26
CA ASP A 12 -9.57 -25.78 17.92
C ASP A 12 -9.13 -24.49 18.65
N THR A 13 -8.76 -24.60 19.93
CA THR A 13 -8.19 -23.46 20.69
C THR A 13 -6.86 -22.98 20.11
N GLU A 14 -6.01 -23.88 19.62
CA GLU A 14 -4.77 -23.50 18.93
C GLU A 14 -5.07 -22.72 17.63
N LEU A 15 -6.06 -23.13 16.84
CA LEU A 15 -6.48 -22.40 15.64
C LEU A 15 -7.13 -21.05 15.97
N GLU A 16 -7.90 -20.97 17.05
CA GLU A 16 -8.45 -19.71 17.56
C GLU A 16 -7.35 -18.74 17.96
N HIS A 17 -6.34 -19.19 18.72
CA HIS A 17 -5.17 -18.38 19.08
C HIS A 17 -4.50 -17.78 17.85
N LEU A 18 -4.28 -18.58 16.80
CA LEU A 18 -3.70 -18.11 15.55
C LEU A 18 -4.53 -16.97 14.92
N ASN A 19 -5.86 -17.09 14.91
CA ASN A 19 -6.73 -16.04 14.37
C ASN A 19 -6.70 -14.78 15.25
N GLU A 20 -6.69 -14.94 16.58
CA GLU A 20 -6.61 -13.83 17.53
C GLU A 20 -5.30 -13.05 17.37
N THR A 21 -4.16 -13.74 17.21
CA THR A 21 -2.85 -13.11 16.95
C THR A 21 -2.88 -12.30 15.65
N ILE A 22 -3.46 -12.85 14.58
CA ILE A 22 -3.60 -12.13 13.30
C ILE A 22 -4.46 -10.87 13.45
N MET A 23 -5.60 -10.97 14.16
CA MET A 23 -6.46 -9.81 14.41
C MET A 23 -5.79 -8.75 15.29
N GLN A 24 -4.97 -9.18 16.27
CA GLN A 24 -4.17 -8.27 17.08
C GLN A 24 -3.11 -7.54 16.24
N MET A 25 -2.39 -8.26 15.37
CA MET A 25 -1.45 -7.65 14.41
C MET A 25 -2.16 -6.61 13.53
N GLY A 26 -3.32 -6.98 12.97
CA GLY A 26 -4.12 -6.08 12.14
C GLY A 26 -4.56 -4.82 12.88
N GLY A 27 -4.97 -4.94 14.14
CA GLY A 27 -5.33 -3.79 14.99
C GLY A 27 -4.15 -2.83 15.22
N ILE A 28 -2.95 -3.37 15.50
CA ILE A 28 -1.74 -2.57 15.72
C ILE A 28 -1.33 -1.87 14.42
N ALA A 29 -1.21 -2.61 13.32
CA ALA A 29 -0.84 -2.06 12.02
C ALA A 29 -1.84 -0.99 11.53
N GLY A 30 -3.14 -1.18 11.78
CA GLY A 30 -4.18 -0.23 11.40
C GLY A 30 -4.08 1.06 12.21
N SER A 31 -3.77 0.95 13.50
CA SER A 31 -3.48 2.11 14.35
C SER A 31 -2.20 2.84 13.92
N GLN A 32 -1.14 2.11 13.55
CA GLN A 32 0.11 2.69 13.05
C GLN A 32 -0.10 3.46 11.75
N LEU A 33 -0.87 2.91 10.81
CA LEU A 33 -1.23 3.59 9.56
C LEU A 33 -2.00 4.90 9.81
N ASP A 34 -2.97 4.87 10.74
CA ASP A 34 -3.72 6.05 11.14
C ASP A 34 -2.87 7.13 11.80
N GLN A 35 -2.04 6.74 12.76
CA GLN A 35 -1.13 7.66 13.44
C GLN A 35 -0.07 8.22 12.49
N ALA A 36 0.45 7.41 11.56
CA ALA A 36 1.38 7.86 10.53
C ALA A 36 0.74 8.97 9.68
N MET A 37 -0.50 8.79 9.20
CA MET A 37 -1.22 9.80 8.43
C MET A 37 -1.57 11.05 9.25
N LYS A 38 -2.00 10.89 10.51
CA LYS A 38 -2.25 12.02 11.42
C LYS A 38 -0.98 12.81 11.69
N SER A 39 0.16 12.16 11.82
CA SER A 39 1.46 12.82 12.03
C SER A 39 1.83 13.71 10.84
N VAL A 40 1.58 13.25 9.61
CA VAL A 40 1.83 14.00 8.37
C VAL A 40 0.95 15.24 8.31
N LEU A 41 -0.35 15.07 8.58
CA LEU A 41 -1.35 16.15 8.54
C LEU A 41 -1.09 17.23 9.60
N LYS A 42 -0.76 16.82 10.83
CA LYS A 42 -0.57 17.72 11.97
C LYS A 42 0.87 18.23 12.12
N ARG A 43 1.80 17.74 11.28
CA ARG A 43 3.25 17.94 11.43
C ARG A 43 3.76 17.51 12.81
N ASP A 44 3.15 16.47 13.37
CA ASP A 44 3.44 15.98 14.72
C ASP A 44 4.58 14.96 14.68
N SER A 45 5.80 15.43 14.95
CA SER A 45 6.98 14.57 14.97
C SER A 45 7.06 13.66 16.19
N ALA A 46 6.32 13.95 17.27
CA ALA A 46 6.27 13.07 18.44
C ALA A 46 5.43 11.85 18.11
N MET A 47 4.22 12.05 17.59
CA MET A 47 3.35 10.97 17.10
C MET A 47 4.04 10.10 16.04
N ALA A 48 4.81 10.73 15.13
CA ALA A 48 5.56 9.97 14.13
C ALA A 48 6.64 9.06 14.75
N LYS A 49 7.29 9.50 15.83
CA LYS A 49 8.28 8.67 16.54
C LYS A 49 7.61 7.51 17.26
N GLU A 50 6.47 7.73 17.90
CA GLU A 50 5.71 6.67 18.58
C GLU A 50 5.35 5.53 17.60
N VAL A 51 4.93 5.87 16.37
CA VAL A 51 4.68 4.85 15.33
C VAL A 51 5.94 4.02 15.05
N VAL A 52 7.06 4.69 14.78
CA VAL A 52 8.34 4.03 14.47
C VAL A 52 8.86 3.18 15.62
N GLU A 53 8.70 3.65 16.86
CA GLU A 53 9.11 2.92 18.06
C GLU A 53 8.18 1.75 18.36
N SER A 54 6.95 1.74 17.85
CA SER A 54 5.99 0.66 18.07
C SER A 54 6.01 -0.45 17.00
N ASP A 55 6.76 -0.25 15.91
CA ASP A 55 6.84 -1.11 14.72
C ASP A 55 7.19 -2.56 15.07
N TYR A 56 8.20 -2.73 15.93
CA TYR A 56 8.70 -4.05 16.37
C TYR A 56 7.63 -4.96 17.00
N LYS A 57 6.53 -4.39 17.51
CA LYS A 57 5.45 -5.19 18.10
C LYS A 57 4.75 -6.06 17.05
N VAL A 58 4.67 -5.59 15.80
CA VAL A 58 4.10 -6.37 14.70
C VAL A 58 5.09 -7.45 14.26
N ASP A 59 6.39 -7.13 14.22
CA ASP A 59 7.46 -8.11 13.93
C ASP A 59 7.46 -9.27 14.93
N ASP A 60 7.37 -8.97 16.23
CA ASP A 60 7.33 -9.98 17.30
C ASP A 60 6.13 -10.93 17.12
N LEU A 61 4.95 -10.40 16.77
CA LEU A 61 3.75 -11.18 16.54
C LEU A 61 3.83 -11.99 15.23
N GLU A 62 4.45 -11.45 14.19
CA GLU A 62 4.70 -12.18 12.94
C GLU A 62 5.58 -13.42 13.21
N HIS A 63 6.64 -13.23 14.00
CA HIS A 63 7.54 -14.31 14.40
C HIS A 63 6.84 -15.35 15.27
N GLU A 64 5.94 -14.92 16.16
CA GLU A 64 5.07 -15.83 16.92
C GLU A 64 4.20 -16.66 15.99
N VAL A 65 3.50 -16.03 15.04
CA VAL A 65 2.65 -16.71 14.05
C VAL A 65 3.46 -17.71 13.23
N ALA A 66 4.65 -17.33 12.75
CA ALA A 66 5.52 -18.19 11.97
C ALA A 66 5.94 -19.44 12.76
N THR A 67 6.41 -19.24 14.00
CA THR A 67 6.85 -20.32 14.89
C THR A 67 5.69 -21.26 15.23
N PHE A 68 4.54 -20.69 15.55
CA PHE A 68 3.36 -21.45 15.94
C PHE A 68 2.77 -22.24 14.76
N THR A 69 2.75 -21.66 13.57
CA THR A 69 2.34 -22.33 12.33
C THR A 69 3.19 -23.57 12.05
N VAL A 70 4.52 -23.45 12.14
CA VAL A 70 5.43 -24.59 11.95
C VAL A 70 5.15 -25.70 12.98
N ARG A 71 4.92 -25.32 14.24
CA ARG A 71 4.57 -26.27 15.30
C ARG A 71 3.25 -27.00 15.01
N LEU A 72 2.22 -26.31 14.56
CA LEU A 72 0.93 -26.92 14.21
C LEU A 72 1.07 -27.91 13.05
N LEU A 73 1.79 -27.53 12.00
CA LEU A 73 2.06 -28.40 10.85
C LEU A 73 2.79 -29.68 11.28
N ALA A 74 3.80 -29.56 12.15
CA ALA A 74 4.61 -30.68 12.62
C ALA A 74 3.85 -31.63 13.57
N LEU A 75 3.04 -31.08 14.49
CA LEU A 75 2.42 -31.87 15.56
C LEU A 75 1.03 -32.41 15.21
N ARG A 76 0.28 -31.73 14.34
CA ARG A 76 -1.14 -32.01 14.11
C ARG A 76 -1.45 -32.59 12.73
N GLN A 77 -0.53 -32.48 11.77
CA GLN A 77 -0.73 -32.94 10.38
C GLN A 77 -2.09 -32.52 9.80
N PRO A 78 -2.40 -31.21 9.80
CA PRO A 78 -3.70 -30.69 9.42
C PRO A 78 -4.03 -30.99 7.95
N MET A 79 -5.31 -31.18 7.66
CA MET A 79 -5.79 -31.58 6.33
C MET A 79 -6.80 -30.58 5.78
N ALA A 80 -6.87 -30.48 4.45
CA ALA A 80 -7.86 -29.70 3.72
C ALA A 80 -8.05 -28.26 4.27
N VAL A 81 -9.17 -27.98 4.93
CA VAL A 81 -9.53 -26.64 5.42
C VAL A 81 -8.55 -26.15 6.48
N ASP A 82 -8.13 -27.02 7.40
CA ASP A 82 -7.23 -26.63 8.49
C ASP A 82 -5.84 -26.28 7.98
N LEU A 83 -5.35 -27.03 6.99
CA LEU A 83 -4.11 -26.70 6.31
C LEU A 83 -4.21 -25.35 5.60
N ARG A 84 -5.34 -25.06 4.94
CA ARG A 84 -5.57 -23.75 4.31
C ARG A 84 -5.62 -22.63 5.36
N ASN A 85 -6.28 -22.85 6.50
CA ASN A 85 -6.33 -21.89 7.61
C ASN A 85 -4.92 -21.51 8.07
N ILE A 86 -4.08 -22.51 8.34
CA ILE A 86 -2.72 -22.31 8.85
C ILE A 86 -1.83 -21.63 7.79
N VAL A 87 -1.90 -22.07 6.53
CA VAL A 87 -1.10 -21.46 5.44
C VAL A 87 -1.56 -20.03 5.14
N ALA A 88 -2.87 -19.77 5.14
CA ALA A 88 -3.40 -18.42 4.92
C ALA A 88 -2.99 -17.48 6.06
N ALA A 89 -3.06 -17.93 7.32
CA ALA A 89 -2.63 -17.14 8.46
C ALA A 89 -1.14 -16.75 8.36
N LEU A 90 -0.26 -17.69 7.99
CA LEU A 90 1.17 -17.41 7.79
C LEU A 90 1.44 -16.37 6.70
N LYS A 91 0.70 -16.43 5.58
CA LYS A 91 0.88 -15.47 4.49
C LYS A 91 0.33 -14.10 4.87
N ILE A 92 -0.84 -14.06 5.50
CA ILE A 92 -1.51 -12.85 5.95
C ILE A 92 -0.69 -12.14 7.04
N SER A 93 -0.06 -12.85 7.98
CA SER A 93 0.80 -12.22 9.00
C SER A 93 1.95 -11.45 8.36
N SER A 94 2.59 -12.03 7.34
CA SER A 94 3.67 -11.37 6.61
C SER A 94 3.16 -10.14 5.83
N ASP A 95 1.98 -10.22 5.19
CA ASP A 95 1.39 -9.05 4.52
C ASP A 95 1.04 -7.92 5.53
N ILE A 96 0.57 -8.25 6.73
CA ILE A 96 0.30 -7.27 7.80
C ILE A 96 1.60 -6.60 8.29
N GLU A 97 2.69 -7.36 8.48
CA GLU A 97 4.00 -6.81 8.82
C GLU A 97 4.48 -5.79 7.77
N ARG A 98 4.33 -6.12 6.49
CA ARG A 98 4.69 -5.19 5.40
C ARG A 98 3.90 -3.89 5.47
N ILE A 99 2.60 -3.96 5.75
CA ILE A 99 1.75 -2.78 5.92
C ILE A 99 2.23 -1.92 7.11
N ALA A 100 2.61 -2.55 8.22
CA ALA A 100 3.19 -1.85 9.38
C ALA A 100 4.51 -1.13 9.02
N ASP A 101 5.44 -1.81 8.33
CA ASP A 101 6.70 -1.17 7.88
C ASP A 101 6.43 0.01 6.93
N TYR A 102 5.47 -0.10 6.01
CA TYR A 102 5.10 1.03 5.15
C TYR A 102 4.54 2.21 5.96
N ALA A 103 3.71 1.96 6.98
CA ALA A 103 3.23 3.00 7.90
C ALA A 103 4.39 3.66 8.67
N SER A 104 5.31 2.85 9.22
CA SER A 104 6.56 3.28 9.86
C SER A 104 7.41 4.15 8.92
N ASN A 105 7.51 3.77 7.65
CA ASN A 105 8.23 4.53 6.62
C ASN A 105 7.56 5.85 6.22
N VAL A 106 6.23 5.94 6.28
CA VAL A 106 5.49 7.21 6.18
C VAL A 106 5.79 8.10 7.39
N ALA A 107 5.72 7.55 8.60
CA ALA A 107 6.02 8.27 9.84
C ALA A 107 7.46 8.80 9.89
N LYS A 108 8.47 7.99 9.52
CA LYS A 108 9.88 8.42 9.41
C LYS A 108 10.03 9.65 8.50
N ARG A 109 9.32 9.67 7.37
CA ARG A 109 9.33 10.81 6.43
C ARG A 109 8.57 12.02 6.96
N SER A 110 7.54 11.81 7.78
CA SER A 110 6.79 12.87 8.44
C SER A 110 7.68 13.71 9.37
N ILE A 111 8.62 13.06 10.07
CA ILE A 111 9.63 13.74 10.92
C ILE A 111 10.55 14.64 10.08
N ALA A 112 10.94 14.22 8.87
CA ALA A 112 11.72 15.06 7.98
C ALA A 112 10.87 16.21 7.42
N LEU A 113 9.64 15.90 7.03
CA LEU A 113 8.67 16.83 6.46
C LEU A 113 8.34 17.99 7.41
N SER A 114 8.23 17.74 8.72
CA SER A 114 7.94 18.77 9.74
C SER A 114 8.99 19.89 9.83
N ARG A 115 10.19 19.68 9.29
CA ARG A 115 11.28 20.67 9.25
C ARG A 115 11.13 21.67 8.10
N PHE A 116 10.23 21.41 7.17
CA PHE A 116 9.99 22.26 6.01
C PHE A 116 8.70 23.07 6.17
N PRO A 117 8.63 24.26 5.56
CA PRO A 117 7.38 25.02 5.48
C PRO A 117 6.23 24.19 4.91
N GLU A 118 5.02 24.48 5.37
CA GLU A 118 3.83 23.79 4.91
C GLU A 118 3.53 24.12 3.44
N ILE A 119 3.32 23.09 2.62
CA ILE A 119 2.79 23.23 1.26
C ILE A 119 1.28 23.03 1.38
N LYS A 120 0.52 24.12 1.30
CA LYS A 120 -0.95 24.19 1.54
C LYS A 120 -1.83 23.36 0.60
N LEU A 121 -1.23 22.62 -0.34
CA LEU A 121 -1.89 22.28 -1.59
C LEU A 121 -2.02 20.77 -1.85
N VAL A 122 -1.31 19.89 -1.13
CA VAL A 122 -1.35 18.44 -1.38
C VAL A 122 -2.55 17.79 -0.71
N ARG A 123 -3.71 17.86 -1.39
CA ARG A 123 -4.99 17.30 -0.90
C ARG A 123 -5.16 15.81 -1.19
N THR A 124 -4.41 15.30 -2.16
CA THR A 124 -4.55 13.92 -2.66
C THR A 124 -3.99 12.90 -1.67
N LEU A 125 -2.85 13.16 -1.03
CA LEU A 125 -2.23 12.22 -0.09
C LEU A 125 -3.14 11.87 1.12
N PRO A 126 -3.83 12.83 1.78
CA PRO A 126 -4.79 12.51 2.83
C PRO A 126 -6.01 11.70 2.38
N LEU A 127 -6.46 11.88 1.13
CA LEU A 127 -7.55 11.08 0.55
C LEU A 127 -7.11 9.64 0.35
N MET A 128 -5.93 9.47 -0.26
CA MET A 128 -5.31 8.16 -0.48
C MET A 128 -5.09 7.41 0.83
N GLY A 129 -4.58 8.09 1.87
CA GLY A 129 -4.41 7.49 3.19
C GLY A 129 -5.72 6.96 3.77
N ARG A 130 -6.81 7.72 3.68
CA ARG A 130 -8.14 7.26 4.15
C ARG A 130 -8.64 6.04 3.38
N GLN A 131 -8.43 6.01 2.06
CA GLN A 131 -8.82 4.86 1.24
C GLN A 131 -8.10 3.59 1.69
N VAL A 132 -6.77 3.64 1.81
CA VAL A 132 -5.96 2.50 2.25
C VAL A 132 -6.34 2.05 3.66
N GLN A 133 -6.60 2.99 4.59
CA GLN A 133 -7.08 2.65 5.93
C GLN A 133 -8.44 1.93 5.91
N GLN A 134 -9.36 2.37 5.05
CA GLN A 134 -10.67 1.76 4.92
C GLN A 134 -10.56 0.36 4.31
N MET A 135 -9.78 0.20 3.23
CA MET A 135 -9.47 -1.10 2.63
C MET A 135 -8.87 -2.07 3.65
N PHE A 136 -7.93 -1.62 4.48
CA PHE A 136 -7.32 -2.47 5.49
C PHE A 136 -8.31 -2.91 6.57
N LYS A 137 -9.17 -2.00 7.02
CA LYS A 137 -10.25 -2.35 7.95
C LYS A 137 -11.21 -3.38 7.33
N ASP A 138 -11.61 -3.16 6.08
CA ASP A 138 -12.56 -4.03 5.40
C ASP A 138 -11.99 -5.42 5.12
N VAL A 139 -10.69 -5.54 4.82
CA VAL A 139 -10.05 -6.84 4.63
C VAL A 139 -9.92 -7.62 5.94
N LEU A 140 -9.65 -6.94 7.06
CA LEU A 140 -9.61 -7.57 8.38
C LEU A 140 -11.01 -8.05 8.81
N ASP A 141 -12.05 -7.26 8.55
CA ASP A 141 -13.44 -7.68 8.76
C ASP A 141 -13.79 -8.90 7.88
N ALA A 142 -13.35 -8.91 6.62
CA ALA A 142 -13.55 -10.03 5.71
C ALA A 142 -12.82 -11.30 6.21
N TYR A 143 -11.59 -11.15 6.73
CA TYR A 143 -10.84 -12.25 7.32
C TYR A 143 -11.55 -12.86 8.54
N ALA A 144 -12.02 -12.01 9.45
CA ALA A 144 -12.72 -12.41 10.68
C ALA A 144 -14.04 -13.16 10.37
N GLN A 145 -14.76 -12.72 9.33
CA GLN A 145 -16.03 -13.32 8.93
C GLN A 145 -15.89 -14.46 7.91
N ARG A 146 -14.66 -14.75 7.45
CA ARG A 146 -14.39 -15.68 6.33
C ARG A 146 -15.22 -15.34 5.08
N ASN A 147 -15.36 -14.04 4.81
CA ASN A 147 -16.22 -13.51 3.75
C ASN A 147 -15.40 -13.23 2.48
N ALA A 148 -15.44 -14.18 1.53
CA ALA A 148 -14.69 -14.06 0.28
C ALA A 148 -15.24 -12.95 -0.63
N GLU A 149 -16.55 -12.72 -0.63
CA GLU A 149 -17.17 -11.66 -1.43
C GLU A 149 -16.72 -10.27 -0.96
N LYS A 150 -16.68 -10.03 0.35
CA LYS A 150 -16.15 -8.78 0.93
C LYS A 150 -14.65 -8.62 0.63
N ALA A 151 -13.88 -9.70 0.68
CA ALA A 151 -12.47 -9.65 0.30
C ALA A 151 -12.29 -9.25 -1.17
N MET A 152 -13.09 -9.78 -2.08
CA MET A 152 -13.01 -9.40 -3.50
C MET A 152 -13.42 -7.95 -3.77
N GLN A 153 -14.38 -7.40 -3.02
CA GLN A 153 -14.71 -5.98 -3.09
C GLN A 153 -13.51 -5.10 -2.69
N VAL A 154 -12.76 -5.50 -1.66
CA VAL A 154 -11.53 -4.79 -1.28
C VAL A 154 -10.47 -4.91 -2.36
N TRP A 155 -10.30 -6.09 -2.95
CA TRP A 155 -9.38 -6.31 -4.06
C TRP A 155 -9.68 -5.40 -5.26
N GLU A 156 -10.96 -5.22 -5.62
CA GLU A 156 -11.38 -4.32 -6.70
C GLU A 156 -11.14 -2.84 -6.35
N SER A 157 -11.33 -2.44 -5.08
CA SER A 157 -11.18 -1.05 -4.64
C SER A 157 -9.76 -0.50 -4.69
N ASP A 158 -8.76 -1.36 -4.89
CA ASP A 158 -7.37 -0.97 -4.98
C ASP A 158 -7.04 -0.16 -6.26
N GLU A 159 -7.80 -0.35 -7.34
CA GLU A 159 -7.69 0.47 -8.55
C GLU A 159 -7.85 1.97 -8.23
N GLU A 160 -8.69 2.32 -7.26
CA GLU A 160 -8.86 3.70 -6.81
C GLU A 160 -7.58 4.25 -6.14
N VAL A 161 -6.84 3.42 -5.41
CA VAL A 161 -5.57 3.81 -4.77
C VAL A 161 -4.49 4.07 -5.82
N ASP A 162 -4.42 3.22 -6.85
CA ASP A 162 -3.53 3.40 -8.00
C ASP A 162 -3.81 4.71 -8.75
N GLU A 163 -5.09 5.01 -9.00
CA GLU A 163 -5.50 6.27 -9.63
C GLU A 163 -5.17 7.50 -8.77
N MET A 164 -5.37 7.40 -7.45
CA MET A 164 -4.99 8.45 -6.50
C MET A 164 -3.48 8.67 -6.46
N TYR A 165 -2.68 7.61 -6.52
CA TYR A 165 -1.21 7.73 -6.58
C TYR A 165 -0.76 8.42 -7.87
N THR A 166 -1.32 8.05 -9.02
CA THR A 166 -1.04 8.71 -10.30
C THR A 166 -1.44 10.19 -10.28
N SER A 167 -2.57 10.51 -9.66
CA SER A 167 -3.03 11.89 -9.50
C SER A 167 -2.09 12.68 -8.59
N LEU A 168 -1.69 12.11 -7.45
CA LEU A 168 -0.71 12.69 -6.54
C LEU A 168 0.62 12.95 -7.25
N PHE A 169 1.11 12.01 -8.04
CA PHE A 169 2.36 12.16 -8.79
C PHE A 169 2.30 13.36 -9.74
N ARG A 170 1.23 13.50 -10.54
CA ARG A 170 1.05 14.64 -11.45
C ARG A 170 0.92 15.97 -10.72
N GLU A 171 0.21 15.97 -9.59
CA GLU A 171 0.06 17.14 -8.72
C GLU A 171 1.43 17.62 -8.21
N LEU A 172 2.23 16.69 -7.67
CA LEU A 172 3.57 16.99 -7.14
C LEU A 172 4.55 17.47 -8.22
N LEU A 173 4.51 16.89 -9.42
CA LEU A 173 5.32 17.37 -10.55
C LEU A 173 5.02 18.82 -10.90
N THR A 174 3.74 19.20 -10.89
CA THR A 174 3.34 20.58 -11.18
C THR A 174 3.96 21.56 -10.18
N TYR A 175 3.96 21.23 -8.88
CA TYR A 175 4.62 22.07 -7.86
C TYR A 175 6.14 22.13 -8.03
N MET A 176 6.77 21.01 -8.37
CA MET A 176 8.22 20.98 -8.64
C MET A 176 8.62 21.86 -9.82
N MET A 177 7.77 21.93 -10.85
CA MET A 177 7.97 22.78 -12.04
C MET A 177 7.71 24.27 -11.74
N GLU A 178 6.73 24.58 -10.89
CA GLU A 178 6.39 25.96 -10.51
C GLU A 178 7.44 26.58 -9.56
N ASP A 179 7.89 25.82 -8.56
CA ASP A 179 8.94 26.26 -7.62
C ASP A 179 9.94 25.11 -7.34
N PRO A 180 11.16 25.16 -7.91
CA PRO A 180 12.20 24.15 -7.67
C PRO A 180 12.60 23.98 -6.20
N ARG A 181 12.33 24.96 -5.33
CA ARG A 181 12.58 24.82 -3.89
C ARG A 181 11.65 23.81 -3.21
N SER A 182 10.52 23.48 -3.85
CA SER A 182 9.57 22.48 -3.36
C SER A 182 10.01 21.04 -3.63
N ILE A 183 11.03 20.81 -4.47
CA ILE A 183 11.46 19.47 -4.92
C ILE A 183 11.65 18.52 -3.73
N THR A 184 12.41 18.92 -2.71
CA THR A 184 12.67 18.05 -1.56
C THR A 184 11.40 17.64 -0.82
N VAL A 185 10.48 18.58 -0.59
CA VAL A 185 9.21 18.30 0.10
C VAL A 185 8.30 17.42 -0.76
N CYS A 186 8.17 17.74 -2.05
CA CYS A 186 7.38 16.96 -2.98
C CYS A 186 7.93 15.54 -3.13
N THR A 187 9.25 15.33 -3.11
CA THR A 187 9.86 14.01 -3.10
C THR A 187 9.52 13.21 -1.84
N LEU A 188 9.52 13.85 -0.65
CA LEU A 188 9.09 13.17 0.58
C LEU A 188 7.64 12.71 0.49
N LEU A 189 6.73 13.58 0.03
CA LEU A 189 5.31 13.28 -0.15
C LEU A 189 5.09 12.19 -1.21
N LEU A 190 5.87 12.20 -2.29
CA LEU A 190 5.80 11.17 -3.32
C LEU A 190 6.13 9.78 -2.75
N PHE A 191 7.20 9.67 -1.97
CA PHE A 191 7.56 8.40 -1.34
C PHE A 191 6.55 7.95 -0.28
N MET A 192 5.90 8.89 0.43
CA MET A 192 4.79 8.55 1.31
C MET A 192 3.62 7.96 0.52
N GLY A 193 3.24 8.61 -0.60
CA GLY A 193 2.22 8.09 -1.50
C GLY A 193 2.55 6.69 -2.02
N LYS A 194 3.81 6.45 -2.42
CA LYS A 194 4.22 5.13 -2.90
C LYS A 194 4.16 4.06 -1.80
N ASN A 195 4.44 4.41 -0.55
CA ASN A 195 4.30 3.47 0.56
C ASN A 195 2.82 3.15 0.84
N LEU A 196 1.91 4.11 0.66
CA LEU A 196 0.46 3.86 0.78
C LEU A 196 -0.05 2.94 -0.33
N GLU A 197 0.41 3.13 -1.58
CA GLU A 197 0.06 2.22 -2.68
C GLU A 197 0.58 0.81 -2.43
N ARG A 198 1.83 0.67 -1.95
CA ARG A 198 2.36 -0.65 -1.55
C ARG A 198 1.57 -1.28 -0.41
N ALA A 199 1.07 -0.50 0.54
CA ALA A 199 0.18 -1.02 1.56
C ALA A 199 -1.14 -1.53 0.92
N GLY A 200 -1.68 -0.82 -0.06
CA GLY A 200 -2.79 -1.28 -0.93
C GLY A 200 -2.52 -2.64 -1.56
N ASP A 201 -1.35 -2.80 -2.21
CA ASP A 201 -0.92 -4.09 -2.78
C ASP A 201 -1.00 -5.24 -1.77
N HIS A 202 -0.44 -5.06 -0.57
CA HIS A 202 -0.48 -6.10 0.45
C HIS A 202 -1.90 -6.36 0.98
N ILE A 203 -2.78 -5.35 1.01
CA ILE A 203 -4.20 -5.53 1.32
C ILE A 203 -4.89 -6.42 0.26
N THR A 204 -4.54 -6.25 -1.02
CA THR A 204 -5.03 -7.14 -2.08
C THR A 204 -4.52 -8.57 -1.91
N ASN A 205 -3.25 -8.77 -1.54
CA ASN A 205 -2.72 -10.10 -1.23
C ASN A 205 -3.48 -10.78 -0.09
N ILE A 206 -3.82 -10.03 0.97
CA ILE A 206 -4.64 -10.55 2.07
C ILE A 206 -6.02 -10.97 1.54
N SER A 207 -6.63 -10.16 0.67
CA SER A 207 -7.91 -10.45 0.04
C SER A 207 -7.87 -11.76 -0.77
N GLU A 208 -6.82 -11.96 -1.56
CA GLU A 208 -6.59 -13.19 -2.32
C GLU A 208 -6.38 -14.41 -1.41
N ASN A 209 -5.66 -14.25 -0.30
CA ASN A 209 -5.46 -15.32 0.68
C ASN A 209 -6.78 -15.68 1.39
N ILE A 210 -7.68 -14.71 1.66
CA ILE A 210 -9.04 -14.97 2.19
C ILE A 210 -9.88 -15.72 1.15
N TYR A 211 -9.82 -15.33 -0.13
CA TYR A 211 -10.52 -16.04 -1.18
C TYR A 211 -10.05 -17.51 -1.29
N PHE A 212 -8.73 -17.71 -1.29
CA PHE A 212 -8.13 -19.05 -1.30
C PHE A 212 -8.53 -19.88 -0.08
N LEU A 213 -8.59 -19.25 1.10
CA LEU A 213 -9.00 -19.89 2.34
C LEU A 213 -10.40 -20.52 2.22
N VAL A 214 -11.35 -19.73 1.72
CA VAL A 214 -12.77 -20.11 1.58
C VAL A 214 -12.97 -21.10 0.43
N HIS A 215 -12.46 -20.81 -0.76
CA HIS A 215 -12.77 -21.58 -1.97
C HIS A 215 -11.75 -22.68 -2.31
N GLY A 216 -10.56 -22.64 -1.72
CA GLY A 216 -9.46 -23.58 -1.98
C GLY A 216 -8.79 -23.43 -3.34
N LYS A 217 -9.00 -22.32 -4.03
CA LYS A 217 -8.44 -22.03 -5.36
C LYS A 217 -7.94 -20.58 -5.39
N PRO A 218 -6.86 -20.28 -6.14
CA PRO A 218 -6.41 -18.91 -6.30
C PRO A 218 -7.39 -18.09 -7.15
N VAL A 219 -7.31 -16.77 -7.04
CA VAL A 219 -7.97 -15.85 -7.96
C VAL A 219 -7.23 -15.91 -9.30
N TYR A 220 -7.94 -16.19 -10.39
CA TYR A 220 -7.37 -16.33 -11.74
C TYR A 220 -7.59 -15.09 -12.62
N GLN A 221 -8.13 -14.01 -12.07
CA GLN A 221 -8.37 -12.78 -12.82
C GLN A 221 -7.06 -11.97 -12.89
N ASP A 222 -6.71 -11.50 -14.09
CA ASP A 222 -5.64 -10.53 -14.24
C ASP A 222 -6.04 -9.25 -13.49
N ARG A 223 -5.24 -8.87 -12.49
CA ARG A 223 -5.41 -7.60 -11.78
C ARG A 223 -5.31 -6.45 -12.80
N PRO A 224 -6.19 -5.43 -12.76
CA PRO A 224 -5.95 -4.18 -13.48
C PRO A 224 -4.64 -3.59 -12.93
N LYS A 225 -3.52 -3.80 -13.62
CA LYS A 225 -2.20 -3.44 -13.09
C LYS A 225 -1.90 -1.95 -13.28
N PHE A 226 -1.29 -1.37 -12.25
CA PHE A 226 -0.55 -0.10 -12.25
C PHE A 226 0.34 0.13 -13.49
N GLU A 227 0.90 -0.92 -14.10
CA GLU A 227 1.72 -0.79 -15.32
C GLU A 227 0.98 -0.03 -16.43
N GLU A 228 -0.31 -0.31 -16.65
CA GLU A 228 -1.08 0.37 -17.70
C GLU A 228 -1.27 1.87 -17.40
N SER A 229 -1.50 2.21 -16.13
CA SER A 229 -1.62 3.59 -15.63
C SER A 229 -0.31 4.37 -15.80
N TYR A 230 0.82 3.78 -15.41
CA TYR A 230 2.15 4.39 -15.56
C TYR A 230 2.53 4.58 -17.04
N TYR A 231 2.33 3.56 -17.88
CA TYR A 231 2.57 3.68 -19.33
C TYR A 231 1.70 4.76 -19.98
N ARG A 232 0.44 4.92 -19.55
CA ARG A 232 -0.43 6.01 -20.03
C ARG A 232 0.11 7.39 -19.65
N VAL A 233 0.59 7.56 -18.40
CA VAL A 233 1.20 8.82 -17.94
C VAL A 233 2.48 9.14 -18.73
N MET A 234 3.36 8.15 -18.90
CA MET A 234 4.62 8.32 -19.62
C MET A 234 4.39 8.62 -21.11
N LYS A 235 3.48 7.90 -21.76
CA LYS A 235 3.11 8.15 -23.15
C LYS A 235 2.56 9.56 -23.34
N GLN A 236 1.72 10.04 -22.42
CA GLN A 236 1.20 11.40 -22.47
C GLN A 236 2.30 12.46 -22.28
N ALA A 237 3.29 12.20 -21.41
CA ALA A 237 4.45 13.08 -21.24
C ALA A 237 5.34 13.11 -22.50
N GLU A 238 5.57 11.96 -23.13
CA GLU A 238 6.30 11.84 -24.41
C GLU A 238 5.58 12.59 -25.54
N ASP A 239 4.26 12.42 -25.67
CA ASP A 239 3.43 13.11 -26.66
C ASP A 239 3.48 14.64 -26.47
N ASN A 240 3.46 15.11 -25.22
CA ASN A 240 3.58 16.54 -24.89
C ASN A 240 4.97 17.10 -25.25
N ALA A 241 6.04 16.38 -24.92
CA ALA A 241 7.42 16.78 -25.23
C ALA A 241 7.70 16.80 -26.75
N ALA A 242 7.15 15.84 -27.50
CA ALA A 242 7.22 15.81 -28.96
C ALA A 242 6.50 17.01 -29.61
N THR A 243 5.34 17.40 -29.05
CA THR A 243 4.54 18.53 -29.52
C THR A 243 5.25 19.88 -29.27
N GLU A 244 5.93 20.04 -28.14
CA GLU A 244 6.71 21.23 -27.82
C GLU A 244 7.96 21.38 -28.70
N SER A 245 8.69 20.28 -28.91
CA SER A 245 9.87 20.22 -29.79
C SER A 245 9.52 20.61 -31.24
N GLY A 246 8.36 20.17 -31.74
CA GLY A 246 7.85 20.56 -33.07
C GLY A 246 7.45 22.04 -33.18
N LYS A 247 6.99 22.67 -32.10
CA LYS A 247 6.67 24.12 -32.06
C LYS A 247 7.94 24.98 -32.05
N ILE A 248 9.00 24.55 -31.37
CA ILE A 248 10.30 25.23 -31.33
C ILE A 248 10.96 25.20 -32.72
N ALA A 249 10.95 24.05 -33.41
CA ALA A 249 11.47 23.91 -34.78
C ALA A 249 10.75 24.83 -35.79
N LYS A 250 9.42 24.94 -35.71
CA LYS A 250 8.63 25.83 -36.59
C LYS A 250 8.84 27.33 -36.30
N LYS A 251 9.12 27.73 -35.05
CA LYS A 251 9.46 29.13 -34.70
C LYS A 251 10.87 29.51 -35.17
N GLY A 252 11.83 28.59 -35.16
CA GLY A 252 13.17 28.79 -35.72
C GLY A 252 13.17 28.98 -37.24
N ALA A 253 12.34 28.23 -37.97
CA ALA A 253 12.25 28.32 -39.43
C ALA A 253 11.64 29.64 -39.95
N LYS A 254 10.79 30.33 -39.17
CA LYS A 254 10.18 31.62 -39.56
C LYS A 254 11.07 32.85 -39.36
N LYS A 255 12.22 32.72 -38.68
CA LYS A 255 13.14 33.85 -38.40
C LYS A 255 14.36 33.94 -39.33
N ALA A 256 14.51 33.06 -40.31
CA ALA A 256 15.61 33.16 -41.28
C ALA A 256 15.36 34.31 -42.28
N PRO A 257 16.21 35.35 -42.35
CA PRO A 257 16.03 36.42 -43.32
C PRO A 257 16.32 35.89 -44.74
N ARG A 258 15.35 36.02 -45.65
CA ARG A 258 15.54 35.80 -47.10
C ARG A 258 16.65 36.75 -47.59
N LYS A 259 17.87 36.25 -47.76
CA LYS A 259 18.94 36.99 -48.44
C LYS A 259 18.47 37.30 -49.86
N LYS A 260 18.22 38.58 -50.15
CA LYS A 260 17.99 39.09 -51.51
C LYS A 260 19.28 38.88 -52.30
N SER A 261 19.22 38.00 -53.30
CA SER A 261 20.25 37.81 -54.31
C SER A 261 20.24 39.02 -55.25
N THR A 262 21.26 39.88 -55.13
CA THR A 262 21.64 40.84 -56.17
C THR A 262 22.52 40.12 -57.18
N LYS A 263 21.97 39.86 -58.38
CA LYS A 263 22.74 39.48 -59.56
C LYS A 263 23.46 40.72 -60.12
N LYS A 264 24.75 40.58 -60.37
CA LYS A 264 25.49 41.34 -61.38
C LYS A 264 26.16 40.32 -62.29
#